data_AF-A0A8S0P7T4-F1
#
_entry.id   AF-A0A8S0P7T4-F1
#
_cell.length_a   1.000
_cell.length_b   1.000
_cell.length_c   1.000
_cell.angle_alpha   90.00
_cell.angle_beta   90.00
_cell.angle_gamma   90.00
#
_symmetry.space_group_name_H-M   'P 1'
#
loop_
_entity.id
_entity.type
_entity.pdbx_description
1 polymer ?
#
loop_
_entity_poly.entity_id
_entity_poly.type
_entity_poly.pdbx_seq_one_letter_code
_entity_poly.pdbx_strand_id
1 'polypeptide(L)'
;MEAQYIIRHHRHHPRAHQCSSSVVKHIKAPVDIVWSAVRRFDQPQKYKPFVSRCIVRDDFKIGSVREVNVKSGLPATTSTEMLELLDDQEHILGIKIVGGDHRLKVRAFLYHFVCSDLLSLEVIYTLLKLLFATLIITGQVLII
;
A
#
# COMPACT_ATOMS: atom_id res chain seq x y z
N MET A 1 -7.60 -1.64 -21.04
CA MET A 1 -6.32 -1.04 -20.61
C MET A 1 -5.97 -1.48 -19.19
N GLU A 2 -6.82 -1.20 -18.20
CA GLU A 2 -6.64 -1.58 -16.78
C GLU A 2 -6.41 -3.08 -16.54
N ALA A 3 -7.22 -3.95 -17.17
CA ALA A 3 -7.08 -5.40 -17.04
C ALA A 3 -5.69 -5.92 -17.46
N GLN A 4 -5.04 -5.31 -18.45
CA GLN A 4 -3.70 -5.71 -18.88
C GLN A 4 -2.63 -5.36 -17.83
N TYR A 5 -2.78 -4.22 -17.13
CA TYR A 5 -1.86 -3.83 -16.05
C TYR A 5 -2.04 -4.72 -14.82
N ILE A 6 -3.28 -5.03 -14.44
CA ILE A 6 -3.57 -5.99 -13.35
C ILE A 6 -2.94 -7.35 -13.64
N ILE A 7 -3.06 -7.85 -14.88
CA ILE A 7 -2.48 -9.14 -15.28
C ILE A 7 -0.95 -9.11 -15.32
N ARG A 8 -0.33 -7.98 -15.66
CA ARG A 8 1.14 -7.87 -15.74
C ARG A 8 1.80 -7.75 -14.38
N HIS A 9 1.24 -6.92 -13.50
CA HIS A 9 1.90 -6.53 -12.26
C HIS A 9 1.29 -7.21 -11.02
N HIS A 10 -0.02 -7.50 -11.02
CA HIS A 10 -0.74 -8.05 -9.86
C HIS A 10 -1.05 -9.55 -9.98
N ARG A 11 -0.38 -10.26 -10.89
CA ARG A 11 -0.58 -11.70 -11.09
C ARG A 11 0.21 -12.50 -10.05
N HIS A 12 -0.44 -12.76 -8.94
CA HIS A 12 0.05 -13.70 -7.95
C HIS A 12 -0.37 -15.12 -8.33
N HIS A 13 0.50 -16.10 -8.09
CA HIS A 13 0.17 -17.52 -8.17
C HIS A 13 0.00 -18.06 -6.74
N PRO A 14 -1.18 -17.82 -6.10
CA PRO A 14 -1.40 -18.26 -4.73
C PRO A 14 -1.36 -19.78 -4.66
N ARG A 15 -0.70 -20.31 -3.62
CA ARG A 15 -0.82 -21.72 -3.24
C ARG A 15 -2.20 -22.00 -2.65
N ALA A 16 -2.56 -23.28 -2.44
CA ALA A 16 -3.87 -23.69 -1.93
C ALA A 16 -4.32 -23.04 -0.60
N HIS A 17 -3.39 -22.52 0.21
CA HIS A 17 -3.66 -21.83 1.48
C HIS A 17 -3.44 -20.30 1.41
N GLN A 18 -3.39 -19.75 0.20
CA GLN A 18 -3.14 -18.34 -0.05
C GLN A 18 -4.30 -17.74 -0.84
N CYS A 19 -4.58 -16.48 -0.57
CA CYS A 19 -5.55 -15.70 -1.33
C CYS A 19 -4.82 -14.54 -2.01
N SER A 20 -5.34 -14.12 -3.16
CA SER A 20 -4.96 -12.87 -3.82
C SER A 20 -6.24 -12.07 -4.08
N SER A 21 -6.17 -10.77 -3.86
CA SER A 21 -7.20 -9.81 -4.26
C SER A 21 -6.59 -8.87 -5.31
N SER A 22 -7.36 -7.93 -5.83
CA SER A 22 -6.84 -6.76 -6.56
C SER A 22 -7.93 -5.71 -6.51
N VAL A 23 -7.58 -4.47 -6.19
CA VAL A 23 -8.54 -3.38 -6.12
C VAL A 23 -8.08 -2.24 -6.99
N VAL A 24 -9.02 -1.76 -7.81
CA VAL A 24 -8.82 -0.59 -8.65
C VAL A 24 -9.70 0.52 -8.11
N LYS A 25 -9.10 1.70 -7.90
CA LYS A 25 -9.84 2.90 -7.54
C LYS A 25 -9.38 4.06 -8.40
N HIS A 26 -10.34 4.75 -9.01
CA HIS A 26 -10.10 6.00 -9.70
C HIS A 26 -10.07 7.15 -8.70
N ILE A 27 -8.99 7.92 -8.74
CA ILE A 27 -8.82 9.18 -8.03
C ILE A 27 -8.76 10.27 -9.10
N LYS A 28 -9.47 11.38 -8.89
CA LYS A 28 -9.46 12.51 -9.84
C LYS A 28 -8.29 13.44 -9.52
N ALA A 29 -7.05 13.02 -9.71
CA ALA A 29 -5.87 13.81 -9.38
C ALA A 29 -4.78 13.65 -10.47
N PRO A 30 -3.73 14.48 -10.51
CA PRO A 30 -2.57 14.20 -11.35
C PRO A 30 -1.78 13.04 -10.73
N VAL A 31 -1.29 12.12 -11.58
CA VAL A 31 -0.58 10.91 -11.13
C VAL A 31 0.63 11.25 -10.27
N ASP A 32 1.40 12.27 -10.64
CA ASP A 32 2.59 12.72 -9.92
C ASP A 32 2.27 13.12 -8.47
N ILE A 33 1.12 13.76 -8.26
CA ILE A 33 0.71 14.21 -6.93
C ILE A 33 0.33 13.00 -6.07
N VAL A 34 -0.46 12.07 -6.61
CA VAL A 34 -0.84 10.83 -5.90
C VAL A 34 0.40 9.98 -5.61
N TRP A 35 1.27 9.83 -6.61
CA TRP A 35 2.52 9.09 -6.49
C TRP A 35 3.45 9.70 -5.44
N SER A 36 3.61 11.02 -5.42
CA SER A 36 4.43 11.72 -4.40
C SER A 36 3.96 11.48 -2.96
N ALA A 37 2.69 11.12 -2.77
CA ALA A 37 2.12 10.75 -1.48
C ALA A 37 2.35 9.26 -1.17
N VAL A 38 2.05 8.36 -2.11
CA VAL A 38 2.06 6.91 -1.87
C VAL A 38 3.47 6.32 -1.92
N ARG A 39 4.37 6.87 -2.73
CA ARG A 39 5.79 6.43 -2.80
C ARG A 39 6.56 6.59 -1.50
N ARG A 40 6.02 7.34 -0.52
CA ARG A 40 6.64 7.58 0.79
C ARG A 40 6.56 6.35 1.68
N PHE A 41 7.49 5.42 1.46
CA PHE A 41 7.65 4.23 2.27
C PHE A 41 7.99 4.54 3.75
N ASP A 42 8.52 5.72 4.07
CA ASP A 42 8.80 6.16 5.44
C ASP A 42 7.58 6.75 6.16
N GLN A 43 6.58 7.26 5.42
CA GLN A 43 5.45 8.01 5.97
C GLN A 43 4.06 7.44 5.63
N PRO A 44 3.81 6.13 5.84
CA PRO A 44 2.50 5.52 5.56
C PRO A 44 1.35 6.14 6.35
N GLN A 45 1.60 6.71 7.53
CA GLN A 45 0.59 7.37 8.39
C GLN A 45 -0.14 8.53 7.71
N LYS A 46 0.46 9.12 6.67
CA LYS A 46 -0.18 10.20 5.95
C LYS A 46 -1.37 9.74 5.14
N TYR A 47 -1.36 8.51 4.64
CA TYR A 47 -2.39 8.00 3.73
C TYR A 47 -3.07 6.71 4.21
N LYS A 48 -2.46 5.93 5.09
CA LYS A 48 -3.09 4.74 5.70
C LYS A 48 -3.76 5.11 7.02
N PRO A 49 -5.08 4.91 7.17
CA PRO A 49 -5.75 5.06 8.45
C PRO A 49 -5.24 3.95 9.37
N PHE A 50 -5.16 4.22 10.67
CA PHE A 50 -4.69 3.28 11.70
C PHE A 50 -3.18 3.05 11.84
N VAL A 51 -2.32 3.64 11.02
CA VAL A 51 -0.89 3.68 11.36
C VAL A 51 -0.68 4.73 12.46
N SER A 52 -0.10 4.32 13.58
CA SER A 52 0.26 5.20 14.69
C SER A 52 1.72 5.66 14.60
N ARG A 53 2.61 4.79 14.15
CA ARG A 53 4.05 5.08 14.02
C ARG A 53 4.65 4.29 12.85
N CYS A 54 5.67 4.86 12.22
CA CYS A 54 6.52 4.19 11.25
C CYS A 54 7.98 4.48 11.59
N ILE A 55 8.81 3.45 11.63
CA ILE A 55 10.25 3.55 11.89
C ILE A 55 10.97 2.85 10.74
N VAL A 56 11.79 3.57 9.98
CA VAL A 56 12.62 3.00 8.91
C VAL A 56 14.01 2.72 9.46
N ARG A 57 14.56 1.53 9.20
CA ARG A 57 15.88 1.13 9.74
C ARG A 57 17.06 1.55 8.86
N ASP A 58 16.82 1.86 7.58
CA ASP A 58 17.86 2.07 6.56
C ASP A 58 17.63 3.31 5.69
N ASP A 59 18.64 3.66 4.89
CA ASP A 59 18.60 4.69 3.84
C ASP A 59 17.69 4.27 2.69
N PHE A 60 16.38 4.52 2.85
CA PHE A 60 15.30 4.50 1.84
C PHE A 60 15.69 4.01 0.44
N LYS A 61 15.92 2.69 0.29
CA LYS A 61 16.31 2.02 -0.96
C LYS A 61 15.61 0.67 -1.07
N ILE A 62 15.67 0.04 -2.23
CA ILE A 62 15.16 -1.33 -2.39
C ILE A 62 15.84 -2.25 -1.37
N GLY A 63 15.04 -3.04 -0.67
CA GLY A 63 15.46 -3.87 0.46
C GLY A 63 15.38 -3.20 1.83
N SER A 64 15.14 -1.88 1.91
CA SER A 64 14.94 -1.18 3.18
C SER A 64 13.73 -1.74 3.93
N VAL A 65 13.87 -1.85 5.25
CA VAL A 65 12.83 -2.36 6.15
C VAL A 65 12.26 -1.24 7.01
N ARG A 66 10.93 -1.23 7.16
CA ARG A 66 10.20 -0.39 8.11
C ARG A 66 9.43 -1.23 9.11
N GLU A 67 9.31 -0.71 10.31
CA GLU A 67 8.43 -1.19 11.36
C GLU A 67 7.25 -0.23 11.51
N VAL A 68 6.05 -0.73 11.26
CA VAL A 68 4.80 0.03 11.30
C VAL A 68 4.02 -0.41 12.53
N ASN A 69 3.75 0.52 13.42
CA ASN A 69 2.83 0.30 14.53
C ASN A 69 1.45 0.78 14.13
N VAL A 70 0.44 -0.01 14.47
CA VAL A 70 -0.96 0.38 14.25
C VAL A 70 -1.60 0.85 15.56
N LYS A 71 -2.77 1.48 15.45
CA LYS A 71 -3.52 1.98 16.61
C LYS A 71 -4.07 0.83 17.45
N SER A 72 -4.19 1.06 18.75
CA SER A 72 -4.77 0.12 19.72
C SER A 72 -6.22 -0.26 19.36
N GLY A 73 -6.61 -1.50 19.66
CA GLY A 73 -7.95 -2.03 19.38
C GLY A 73 -8.06 -2.77 18.04
N LEU A 74 -6.99 -2.84 17.25
CA LEU A 74 -6.88 -3.74 16.10
C LEU A 74 -6.29 -5.10 16.49
N PRO A 75 -6.57 -6.18 15.73
CA PRO A 75 -6.08 -7.52 16.04
C PRO A 75 -4.55 -7.71 15.96
N ALA A 76 -3.86 -6.79 15.29
CA ALA A 76 -2.41 -6.75 15.19
C ALA A 76 -1.93 -5.38 15.68
N THR A 77 -0.71 -5.30 16.19
CA THR A 77 -0.12 -4.08 16.75
C THR A 77 1.11 -3.62 15.99
N THR A 78 1.80 -4.52 15.27
CA THR A 78 3.06 -4.25 14.57
C THR A 78 3.16 -4.98 13.23
N SER A 79 3.82 -4.34 12.26
CA SER A 79 4.12 -4.88 10.94
C SER A 79 5.56 -4.61 10.58
N THR A 80 6.31 -5.63 10.18
CA THR A 80 7.65 -5.46 9.60
C THR A 80 7.54 -5.60 8.09
N GLU A 81 7.84 -4.52 7.38
CA GLU A 81 7.62 -4.39 5.95
C GLU A 81 8.91 -4.04 5.22
N MET A 82 9.15 -4.65 4.07
CA MET A 82 10.32 -4.45 3.22
C MET A 82 9.91 -3.83 1.90
N LEU A 83 10.67 -2.84 1.43
CA LEU A 83 10.50 -2.25 0.11
C LEU A 83 11.07 -3.21 -0.95
N GLU A 84 10.22 -3.82 -1.77
CA GLU A 84 10.65 -4.76 -2.84
C GLU A 84 10.77 -4.09 -4.20
N LEU A 85 9.94 -3.09 -4.49
CA LEU A 85 9.92 -2.40 -5.78
C LEU A 85 9.56 -0.92 -5.58
N LEU A 86 10.25 -0.05 -6.30
CA LEU A 86 9.93 1.36 -6.42
C LEU A 86 10.30 1.82 -7.83
N ASP A 87 9.30 1.96 -8.67
CA ASP A 87 9.43 2.43 -10.05
C ASP A 87 8.73 3.79 -10.17
N ASP A 88 9.52 4.85 -10.29
CA ASP A 88 9.01 6.22 -10.42
C ASP A 88 8.48 6.52 -11.84
N GLN A 89 8.86 5.75 -12.87
CA GLN A 89 8.38 5.95 -14.25
C GLN A 89 7.01 5.32 -14.45
N GLU A 90 6.86 4.07 -13.98
CA GLU A 90 5.59 3.33 -14.07
C GLU A 90 4.70 3.54 -12.84
N HIS A 91 5.15 4.32 -11.85
CA HIS A 91 4.43 4.61 -10.60
C HIS A 91 4.05 3.35 -9.81
N ILE A 92 5.01 2.43 -9.67
CA ILE A 92 4.81 1.12 -9.02
C ILE A 92 5.56 1.07 -7.69
N LEU A 93 4.82 0.81 -6.61
CA LEU A 93 5.36 0.57 -5.27
C LEU A 93 5.03 -0.85 -4.83
N GLY A 94 6.06 -1.67 -4.62
CA GLY A 94 5.96 -3.02 -4.11
C GLY A 94 6.49 -3.14 -2.68
N ILE A 95 5.67 -3.65 -1.77
CA ILE A 95 6.02 -3.86 -0.37
C ILE A 95 5.80 -5.34 -0.02
N LYS A 96 6.62 -5.87 0.88
CA LYS A 96 6.46 -7.21 1.42
C LYS A 96 6.43 -7.18 2.92
N ILE A 97 5.44 -7.85 3.50
CA ILE A 97 5.45 -8.08 4.94
C ILE A 97 6.39 -9.25 5.22
N VAL A 98 7.44 -8.98 5.98
CA VAL A 98 8.46 -9.96 6.38
C VAL A 98 8.30 -10.41 7.84
N GLY A 99 7.46 -9.72 8.62
CA GLY A 99 7.21 -10.03 10.03
C GLY A 99 6.10 -9.17 10.64
N GLY A 100 5.90 -9.31 11.94
CA GLY A 100 4.83 -8.66 12.70
C GLY A 100 3.95 -9.66 13.47
N ASP A 101 2.98 -9.15 14.21
CA ASP A 101 2.05 -9.93 15.04
C ASP A 101 0.70 -10.20 14.33
N HIS A 102 0.68 -10.09 13.00
CA HIS A 102 -0.50 -10.31 12.19
C HIS A 102 -0.98 -11.76 12.25
N ARG A 103 -2.26 -11.97 12.59
CA ARG A 103 -2.92 -13.28 12.46
C ARG A 103 -3.03 -13.75 11.00
N LEU A 104 -3.07 -12.81 10.05
CA LEU A 104 -3.10 -13.05 8.60
C LEU A 104 -1.70 -12.88 8.01
N LYS A 105 -1.20 -13.90 7.31
CA LYS A 105 0.07 -13.84 6.58
C LYS A 105 -0.12 -13.19 5.21
N VAL A 106 -0.30 -11.87 5.20
CA VAL A 106 -0.20 -11.10 3.95
C VAL A 106 1.25 -11.11 3.51
N ARG A 107 1.52 -11.45 2.25
CA ARG A 107 2.89 -11.58 1.76
C ARG A 107 3.39 -10.34 1.03
N ALA A 108 2.58 -9.78 0.14
CA ALA A 108 3.02 -8.71 -0.72
C ALA A 108 1.85 -7.80 -1.08
N PHE A 109 2.25 -6.65 -1.56
CA PHE A 109 1.50 -5.43 -1.65
C PHE A 109 2.04 -4.72 -2.88
N LEU A 110 1.15 -4.28 -3.76
CA LEU A 110 1.54 -3.64 -5.00
C LEU A 110 0.54 -2.55 -5.33
N TYR A 111 1.05 -1.35 -5.52
CA TYR A 111 0.28 -0.21 -5.98
C TYR A 111 0.66 0.16 -7.40
N HIS A 112 -0.36 0.55 -8.16
CA HIS A 112 -0.21 1.17 -9.46
C HIS A 112 -1.28 2.26 -9.59
N PHE A 113 -0.91 3.43 -10.10
CA PHE A 113 -1.79 4.60 -10.20
C PHE A 113 -1.97 5.04 -11.65
N VAL A 114 -3.24 5.25 -12.04
CA VAL A 114 -3.62 5.85 -13.33
C VAL A 114 -4.61 6.96 -13.02
N CYS A 115 -4.44 8.14 -13.61
CA CYS A 115 -5.12 9.34 -13.13
C CYS A 115 -5.50 10.34 -14.23
N SER A 116 -6.57 11.09 -13.98
CA SER A 116 -7.09 12.20 -14.77
C SER A 116 -7.64 13.31 -13.86
N ASP A 117 -7.31 14.57 -14.19
CA ASP A 117 -7.77 15.85 -13.59
C ASP A 117 -7.19 16.28 -12.23
N LEU A 118 -7.46 17.52 -11.78
CA LEU A 118 -6.79 18.17 -10.63
C LEU A 118 -7.56 18.05 -9.30
N LEU A 119 -6.87 17.63 -8.23
CA LEU A 119 -7.28 17.77 -6.82
C LEU A 119 -6.05 18.20 -5.96
N SER A 120 -6.30 18.81 -4.80
CA SER A 120 -5.23 19.18 -3.85
C SER A 120 -4.69 17.97 -3.07
N LEU A 121 -3.44 18.07 -2.58
CA LEU A 121 -2.77 17.03 -1.78
C LEU A 121 -3.57 16.60 -0.54
N GLU A 122 -4.25 17.52 0.13
CA GLU A 122 -5.05 17.21 1.32
C GLU A 122 -6.27 16.35 0.98
N VAL A 123 -6.93 16.64 -0.14
CA VAL A 123 -8.05 15.83 -0.64
C VAL A 123 -7.54 14.44 -1.02
N ILE A 124 -6.36 14.34 -1.64
CA ILE A 124 -5.74 13.05 -1.99
C ILE A 124 -5.46 12.22 -0.74
N TYR A 125 -4.85 12.78 0.31
CA TYR A 125 -4.63 12.05 1.56
C TYR A 125 -5.94 11.59 2.19
N THR A 126 -6.99 12.39 2.11
CA THR A 126 -8.33 12.03 2.64
C THR A 126 -8.95 10.89 1.84
N LEU A 127 -8.89 10.95 0.51
CA LEU A 127 -9.40 9.90 -0.38
C LEU A 127 -8.62 8.59 -0.20
N LEU A 128 -7.30 8.66 -0.09
CA LEU A 128 -6.47 7.48 0.19
C LEU A 128 -6.81 6.89 1.56
N LYS A 129 -6.96 7.72 2.61
CA LYS A 129 -7.37 7.23 3.93
C LYS A 129 -8.71 6.52 3.90
N LEU A 130 -9.70 7.09 3.21
CA LEU A 130 -11.01 6.48 3.05
C LEU A 130 -10.91 5.15 2.28
N LEU A 131 -10.16 5.13 1.17
CA LEU A 131 -9.93 3.92 0.39
C LEU A 131 -9.33 2.81 1.26
N PHE A 132 -8.22 3.09 1.96
CA PHE A 132 -7.56 2.10 2.81
C PHE A 132 -8.41 1.69 4.01
N ALA A 133 -9.23 2.58 4.57
CA ALA A 133 -10.18 2.22 5.63
C ALA A 133 -11.22 1.22 5.10
N THR A 134 -11.81 1.51 3.94
CA THR A 134 -12.82 0.63 3.32
C THR A 134 -12.22 -0.74 3.02
N LEU A 135 -11.00 -0.81 2.47
CA LEU A 135 -10.31 -2.07 2.19
C LEU A 135 -10.12 -2.94 3.45
N ILE A 136 -9.71 -2.32 4.56
CA ILE A 136 -9.53 -3.02 5.84
C ILE A 136 -10.88 -3.54 6.38
N ILE A 137 -11.94 -2.72 6.31
CA ILE A 137 -13.26 -3.06 6.86
C ILE A 137 -13.98 -4.13 6.02
N THR A 138 -13.85 -4.10 4.69
CA THR A 138 -14.55 -5.04 3.80
C THR A 138 -13.89 -6.42 3.76
N GLY A 139 -12.79 -6.64 4.49
CA GLY A 139 -12.08 -7.92 4.49
C GLY A 139 -11.49 -8.28 3.14
N GLN A 140 -11.46 -7.34 2.18
CA GLN A 140 -10.60 -7.46 1.01
C GLN A 140 -9.20 -7.44 1.56
N VAL A 141 -8.59 -8.63 1.66
CA VAL A 141 -7.21 -8.82 2.11
C VAL A 141 -6.42 -7.72 1.47
N LEU A 142 -5.93 -6.86 2.34
CA LEU A 142 -5.22 -5.67 1.99
C LEU A 142 -4.18 -6.11 0.96
N ILE A 143 -4.31 -5.59 -0.25
CA ILE A 143 -3.24 -5.49 -1.21
C ILE A 143 -2.99 -4.00 -1.22
N ILE A 144 -2.04 -3.65 -0.37
CA ILE A 144 -1.52 -2.33 -0.07
C ILE A 144 -0.19 -2.23 -0.82
#